data_AF-A0A7K0FGT2-F1
#
_entry.id   AF-A0A7K0FGT2-F1
#
_cell.length_a   1.000
_cell.length_b   1.000
_cell.length_c   1.000
_cell.angle_alpha   90.00
_cell.angle_beta   90.00
_cell.angle_gamma   90.00
#
_symmetry.space_group_name_H-M   'P 1'
#
loop_
_entity.id
_entity.type
_entity.pdbx_description
1 polymer ?
#
loop_
_entity_poly.entity_id
_entity_poly.type
_entity_poly.pdbx_seq_one_letter_code
_entity_poly.pdbx_strand_id
1 'polypeptide(L)'
;MRVNPVHPKNMNSEVLHVHEEVVKLITSSQGPVPMLDKEGALRGPFPPMLRFPQFGIPALSFVRSLDHHAIIPKKVREVAILTVGAAYGARFELYAHEIMAKHLGFSPRAVASLASGICPVELNQEEAIAYEIASTLAKGRIVPDSSYNLAQDLLGEEGVAELIFLVGAYALLATVLNGFDVIS
;
A
#
# COMPACT_ATOMS: atom_id res chain seq x y z
N MET A 1 1.67 -18.46 -6.41
CA MET A 1 0.87 -17.56 -7.27
C MET A 1 -0.21 -18.30 -8.03
N ARG A 2 -1.47 -17.85 -7.88
CA ARG A 2 -2.66 -18.40 -8.54
C ARG A 2 -3.02 -17.68 -9.86
N VAL A 3 -2.43 -16.51 -10.11
CA VAL A 3 -2.52 -15.77 -11.38
C VAL A 3 -1.11 -15.45 -11.83
N ASN A 4 -0.76 -15.83 -13.06
CA ASN A 4 0.56 -15.55 -13.63
C ASN A 4 0.63 -14.12 -14.20
N PRO A 5 1.80 -13.46 -14.17
CA PRO A 5 2.01 -12.21 -14.89
C PRO A 5 1.58 -12.32 -16.35
N VAL A 6 0.88 -11.30 -16.83
CA VAL A 6 0.47 -11.20 -18.23
C VAL A 6 1.48 -10.30 -18.93
N HIS A 7 2.14 -10.82 -19.96
CA HIS A 7 3.07 -10.01 -20.77
C HIS A 7 2.29 -9.12 -21.75
N PRO A 8 2.75 -7.88 -22.03
CA PRO A 8 2.06 -6.93 -22.91
C PRO A 8 1.69 -7.50 -24.28
N LYS A 9 2.56 -8.33 -24.86
CA LYS A 9 2.32 -9.00 -26.15
C LYS A 9 1.09 -9.93 -26.20
N ASN A 10 0.56 -10.31 -25.04
CA ASN A 10 -0.59 -11.21 -24.89
C ASN A 10 -1.86 -10.48 -24.42
N MET A 11 -1.84 -9.15 -24.29
CA MET A 11 -2.98 -8.35 -23.82
C MET A 11 -3.89 -7.94 -24.97
N ASN A 12 -5.19 -7.83 -24.69
CA ASN A 12 -6.09 -7.08 -25.57
C ASN A 12 -5.90 -5.56 -25.37
N SER A 13 -6.53 -4.74 -26.20
CA SER A 13 -6.35 -3.27 -26.18
C SER A 13 -6.76 -2.62 -24.86
N GLU A 14 -7.83 -3.09 -24.22
CA GLU A 14 -8.31 -2.55 -22.93
C GLU A 14 -7.32 -2.84 -21.80
N VAL A 15 -6.87 -4.09 -21.67
CA VAL A 15 -5.91 -4.50 -20.64
C VAL A 15 -4.54 -3.85 -20.88
N LEU A 16 -4.13 -3.69 -22.15
CA LEU A 16 -2.87 -3.01 -22.49
C LEU A 16 -2.91 -1.54 -22.08
N HIS A 17 -4.02 -0.83 -22.34
CA HIS A 17 -4.17 0.55 -21.91
C HIS A 17 -4.03 0.71 -20.39
N VAL A 18 -4.67 -0.19 -19.62
CA VAL A 18 -4.56 -0.19 -18.15
C VAL A 18 -3.13 -0.50 -17.71
N HIS A 19 -2.47 -1.47 -18.35
CA HIS A 19 -1.06 -1.78 -18.08
C HIS A 19 -0.17 -0.56 -18.30
N GLU A 20 -0.31 0.14 -19.43
CA GLU A 20 0.48 1.35 -19.74
C GLU A 20 0.28 2.48 -18.73
N GLU A 21 -0.97 2.70 -18.30
CA GLU A 21 -1.29 3.71 -17.29
C GLU A 21 -0.70 3.34 -15.92
N VAL A 22 -0.76 2.06 -15.53
CA VAL A 22 -0.09 1.57 -14.31
C VAL A 22 1.42 1.74 -14.43
N VAL A 23 2.03 1.42 -15.57
CA VAL A 23 3.47 1.59 -15.82
C VAL A 23 3.88 3.05 -15.68
N LYS A 24 3.12 3.99 -16.26
CA LYS A 24 3.38 5.42 -16.09
C LYS A 24 3.35 5.85 -14.63
N LEU A 25 2.40 5.34 -13.84
CA LEU A 25 2.29 5.68 -12.42
C LEU A 25 3.49 5.19 -11.62
N ILE A 26 3.84 3.91 -11.75
CA ILE A 26 4.97 3.33 -11.01
C ILE A 26 6.33 3.91 -11.45
N THR A 27 6.47 4.33 -12.71
CA THR A 27 7.71 4.93 -13.21
C THR A 27 7.80 6.41 -12.87
N SER A 28 6.67 7.12 -12.82
CA SER A 28 6.63 8.52 -12.37
C SER A 28 6.94 8.69 -10.88
N SER A 29 6.70 7.66 -10.06
CA SER A 29 6.91 7.72 -8.61
C SER A 29 8.37 7.52 -8.17
N GLN A 30 9.32 7.23 -9.08
CA GLN A 30 10.74 6.96 -8.80
C GLN A 30 10.96 6.07 -7.56
N GLY A 31 10.05 5.12 -7.32
CA GLY A 31 10.11 4.23 -6.17
C GLY A 31 11.22 3.17 -6.35
N PRO A 32 11.91 2.76 -5.28
CA PRO A 32 12.98 1.75 -5.35
C PRO A 32 12.46 0.32 -5.62
N VAL A 33 11.14 0.11 -5.63
CA VAL A 33 10.52 -1.22 -5.71
C VAL A 33 10.41 -1.65 -7.18
N PRO A 34 11.03 -2.77 -7.58
CA PRO A 34 11.01 -3.19 -8.98
C PRO A 34 9.67 -3.87 -9.30
N MET A 35 8.76 -3.15 -9.95
CA MET A 35 7.39 -3.59 -10.25
C MET A 35 7.22 -4.25 -11.63
N LEU A 36 8.24 -4.22 -12.49
CA LEU A 36 8.26 -4.86 -13.81
C LEU A 36 9.30 -5.98 -13.85
N ASP A 37 9.01 -7.10 -14.51
CA ASP A 37 10.03 -8.09 -14.87
C ASP A 37 10.85 -7.64 -16.11
N LYS A 38 11.79 -8.48 -16.55
CA LYS A 38 12.69 -8.15 -17.67
C LYS A 38 11.95 -8.05 -19.00
N GLU A 39 10.78 -8.66 -19.09
CA GLU A 39 9.92 -8.75 -20.26
C GLU A 39 8.75 -7.75 -20.19
N GLY A 40 8.73 -6.87 -19.19
CA GLY A 40 7.75 -5.79 -19.03
C GLY A 40 6.40 -6.21 -18.44
N ALA A 41 6.28 -7.41 -17.86
CA ALA A 41 5.08 -7.78 -17.12
C ALA A 41 5.09 -7.15 -15.73
N LEU A 42 3.93 -6.65 -15.30
CA LEU A 42 3.73 -6.09 -13.97
C LEU A 42 3.70 -7.20 -12.91
N ARG A 43 4.30 -6.94 -11.75
CA ARG A 43 4.41 -7.86 -10.59
C ARG A 43 3.46 -7.46 -9.45
N GLY A 44 3.45 -8.23 -8.35
CA GLY A 44 2.69 -7.84 -7.15
C GLY A 44 1.17 -7.90 -7.35
N PRO A 45 0.41 -6.84 -7.04
CA PRO A 45 -1.04 -6.87 -7.13
C PRO A 45 -1.55 -6.80 -8.58
N PHE A 46 -0.70 -6.44 -9.55
CA PHE A 46 -1.14 -6.14 -10.90
C PHE A 46 -1.58 -7.36 -11.73
N PRO A 47 -0.92 -8.55 -11.70
CA PRO A 47 -1.39 -9.71 -12.45
C PRO A 47 -2.86 -10.10 -12.20
N PRO A 48 -3.34 -10.27 -10.95
CA PRO A 48 -4.76 -10.55 -10.72
C PRO A 48 -5.67 -9.40 -11.15
N MET A 49 -5.25 -8.14 -10.97
CA MET A 49 -6.04 -6.98 -11.39
C MET A 49 -6.20 -6.88 -12.91
N LEU A 50 -5.14 -7.16 -13.68
CA LEU A 50 -5.20 -7.20 -15.15
C LEU A 50 -5.99 -8.42 -15.66
N ARG A 51 -5.94 -9.54 -14.92
CA ARG A 51 -6.70 -10.75 -15.28
C ARG A 51 -8.20 -10.58 -15.06
N PHE A 52 -8.59 -9.78 -14.06
CA PHE A 52 -9.98 -9.49 -13.73
C PHE A 52 -10.23 -7.96 -13.79
N PRO A 53 -10.19 -7.36 -15.00
CA PRO A 53 -10.16 -5.91 -15.18
C PRO A 53 -11.40 -5.20 -14.63
N GLN A 54 -12.56 -5.85 -14.62
CA GLN A 54 -13.79 -5.31 -14.05
C GLN A 54 -13.69 -4.99 -12.54
N PHE A 55 -12.76 -5.64 -11.82
CA PHE A 55 -12.46 -5.37 -10.42
C PHE A 55 -11.12 -4.63 -10.26
N GLY A 56 -10.13 -4.98 -11.08
CA GLY A 56 -8.78 -4.41 -11.01
C GLY A 56 -8.73 -2.94 -11.38
N ILE A 57 -9.42 -2.50 -12.44
CA ILE A 57 -9.39 -1.10 -12.90
C ILE A 57 -9.96 -0.15 -11.84
N PRO A 58 -11.14 -0.40 -11.24
CA PRO A 58 -11.65 0.44 -10.16
C PRO A 58 -10.74 0.45 -8.93
N ALA A 59 -10.19 -0.70 -8.54
CA ALA A 59 -9.27 -0.80 -7.40
C ALA A 59 -8.00 0.04 -7.62
N LEU A 60 -7.39 -0.05 -8.79
CA LEU A 60 -6.21 0.75 -9.15
C LEU A 60 -6.54 2.24 -9.26
N SER A 61 -7.73 2.58 -9.76
CA SER A 61 -8.18 3.98 -9.82
C SER A 61 -8.33 4.58 -8.42
N PHE A 62 -8.84 3.80 -7.46
CA PHE A 62 -8.93 4.22 -6.06
C PHE A 62 -7.55 4.44 -5.44
N VAL A 63 -6.61 3.49 -5.60
CA VAL A 63 -5.22 3.63 -5.12
C VAL A 63 -4.55 4.85 -5.75
N ARG A 64 -4.72 5.05 -7.06
CA ARG A 64 -4.18 6.22 -7.78
C ARG A 64 -4.73 7.54 -7.25
N SER A 65 -6.01 7.57 -6.88
CA SER A 65 -6.62 8.76 -6.29
C SER A 65 -5.93 9.14 -4.97
N LEU A 66 -5.57 8.15 -4.15
CA LEU A 66 -4.85 8.40 -2.89
C LEU A 66 -3.44 8.94 -3.12
N ASP A 67 -2.74 8.50 -4.17
CA ASP A 67 -1.41 9.04 -4.50
C ASP A 67 -1.50 10.47 -5.08
N HIS A 68 -2.48 10.73 -5.95
CA HIS A 68 -2.64 12.04 -6.59
C HIS A 68 -3.06 13.14 -5.59
N HIS A 69 -3.85 12.78 -4.58
CA HIS A 69 -4.37 13.68 -3.56
C HIS A 69 -3.63 13.56 -2.21
N ALA A 70 -2.43 12.98 -2.22
CA ALA A 70 -1.63 12.81 -1.00
C ALA A 70 -1.27 14.15 -0.36
N ILE A 71 -1.63 14.33 0.92
CA ILE A 71 -1.27 15.50 1.73
C ILE A 71 -0.50 15.11 3.01
N ILE A 72 -0.73 13.92 3.58
CA ILE A 72 0.03 13.49 4.77
C ILE A 72 1.46 13.07 4.37
N PRO A 73 2.46 13.24 5.25
CA PRO A 73 3.85 12.95 4.90
C PRO A 73 4.09 11.49 4.48
N LYS A 74 5.01 11.28 3.52
CA LYS A 74 5.32 9.94 2.98
C LYS A 74 5.67 8.91 4.06
N LYS A 75 6.41 9.30 5.10
CA LYS A 75 6.75 8.41 6.23
C LYS A 75 5.51 7.99 7.03
N VAL A 76 4.55 8.89 7.23
CA VAL A 76 3.27 8.61 7.92
C VAL A 76 2.44 7.61 7.13
N ARG A 77 2.33 7.80 5.79
CA ARG A 77 1.72 6.83 4.88
C ARG A 77 2.39 5.46 4.99
N GLU A 78 3.72 5.43 4.94
CA GLU A 78 4.49 4.19 4.97
C GLU A 78 4.29 3.39 6.26
N VAL A 79 4.18 4.07 7.41
CA VAL A 79 3.85 3.43 8.69
C VAL A 79 2.49 2.75 8.62
N ALA A 80 1.46 3.44 8.11
CA ALA A 80 0.12 2.86 7.97
C ALA A 80 0.14 1.63 7.05
N ILE A 81 0.86 1.70 5.93
CA ILE A 81 0.98 0.62 4.96
C ILE A 81 1.67 -0.61 5.55
N LEU A 82 2.85 -0.45 6.15
CA LEU A 82 3.55 -1.58 6.80
C LEU A 82 2.71 -2.19 7.92
N THR A 83 1.97 -1.37 8.66
CA THR A 83 1.08 -1.84 9.74
C THR A 83 -0.04 -2.72 9.20
N VAL A 84 -0.66 -2.32 8.08
CA VAL A 84 -1.68 -3.13 7.39
C VAL A 84 -1.07 -4.42 6.84
N GLY A 85 0.05 -4.33 6.12
CA GLY A 85 0.74 -5.49 5.57
C GLY A 85 1.11 -6.52 6.65
N ALA A 86 1.56 -6.07 7.81
CA ALA A 86 1.86 -6.93 8.97
C ALA A 86 0.59 -7.57 9.55
N ALA A 87 -0.50 -6.81 9.70
CA ALA A 87 -1.76 -7.32 10.23
C ALA A 87 -2.38 -8.42 9.35
N TYR A 88 -2.20 -8.33 8.02
CA TYR A 88 -2.69 -9.33 7.07
C TYR A 88 -1.65 -10.43 6.76
N GLY A 89 -0.40 -10.29 7.20
CA GLY A 89 0.69 -11.17 6.78
C GLY A 89 0.95 -11.12 5.27
N ALA A 90 0.72 -9.97 4.63
CA ALA A 90 0.81 -9.79 3.18
C ALA A 90 2.27 -9.73 2.72
N ARG A 91 2.83 -10.89 2.38
CA ARG A 91 4.28 -11.05 2.11
C ARG A 91 4.83 -10.14 1.01
N PHE A 92 4.12 -10.01 -0.10
CA PHE A 92 4.56 -9.12 -1.19
C PHE A 92 4.49 -7.64 -0.79
N GLU A 93 3.42 -7.24 -0.09
CA GLU A 93 3.26 -5.88 0.40
C GLU A 93 4.37 -5.51 1.36
N LEU A 94 4.64 -6.36 2.35
CA LEU A 94 5.76 -6.21 3.28
C LEU A 94 7.09 -6.12 2.54
N TYR A 95 7.36 -7.00 1.58
CA TYR A 95 8.59 -6.93 0.77
C TYR A 95 8.76 -5.57 0.07
N ALA A 96 7.71 -5.10 -0.61
CA ALA A 96 7.76 -3.83 -1.34
C ALA A 96 7.96 -2.64 -0.39
N HIS A 97 7.22 -2.62 0.71
CA HIS A 97 7.20 -1.50 1.65
C HIS A 97 8.38 -1.51 2.62
N GLU A 98 9.01 -2.64 2.89
CA GLU A 98 10.32 -2.65 3.58
C GLU A 98 11.41 -1.96 2.76
N ILE A 99 11.39 -2.09 1.43
CA ILE A 99 12.32 -1.40 0.53
C ILE A 99 12.00 0.10 0.52
N MET A 100 10.72 0.46 0.42
CA MET A 100 10.28 1.86 0.44
C MET A 100 10.62 2.54 1.78
N ALA A 101 10.33 1.92 2.91
CA ALA A 101 10.65 2.46 4.22
C ALA A 101 12.16 2.68 4.41
N LYS A 102 13.02 1.75 3.95
CA LYS A 102 14.47 1.96 3.96
C LYS A 102 14.86 3.17 3.10
N HIS A 103 14.25 3.33 1.94
CA HIS A 103 14.49 4.48 1.06
C HIS A 103 14.02 5.81 1.67
N LEU A 104 12.93 5.80 2.44
CA LEU A 104 12.42 6.96 3.19
C LEU A 104 13.22 7.24 4.48
N GLY A 105 14.28 6.48 4.76
CA GLY A 105 15.20 6.72 5.87
C GLY A 105 14.75 6.13 7.21
N PHE A 106 13.83 5.16 7.23
CA PHE A 106 13.55 4.41 8.45
C PHE A 106 14.76 3.56 8.87
N SER A 107 15.01 3.45 10.17
CA SER A 107 16.05 2.57 10.67
C SER A 107 15.68 1.10 10.38
N PRO A 108 16.67 0.20 10.22
CA PRO A 108 16.39 -1.23 10.08
C PRO A 108 15.53 -1.80 11.23
N ARG A 109 15.68 -1.24 12.45
CA ARG A 109 14.90 -1.63 13.62
C ARG A 109 13.45 -1.20 13.53
N ALA A 110 13.17 0.02 13.08
CA ALA A 110 11.81 0.50 12.87
C ALA A 110 11.09 -0.31 11.79
N VAL A 111 11.76 -0.57 10.66
CA VAL A 111 11.22 -1.39 9.58
C VAL A 111 10.86 -2.80 10.07
N ALA A 112 11.78 -3.47 10.79
CA ALA A 112 11.51 -4.80 11.33
C ALA A 112 10.39 -4.81 12.38
N SER A 113 10.27 -3.76 13.20
CA SER A 113 9.19 -3.64 14.19
C SER A 113 7.85 -3.48 13.50
N LEU A 114 7.74 -2.56 12.53
CA LEU A 114 6.50 -2.35 11.77
C LEU A 114 6.09 -3.61 11.00
N ALA A 115 7.03 -4.27 10.31
CA ALA A 115 6.78 -5.50 9.56
C ALA A 115 6.34 -6.69 10.45
N SER A 116 6.66 -6.65 11.75
CA SER A 116 6.20 -7.63 12.74
C SER A 116 4.96 -7.18 13.53
N GLY A 117 4.36 -6.04 13.15
CA GLY A 117 3.15 -5.51 13.78
C GLY A 117 3.41 -4.85 15.14
N ILE A 118 4.65 -4.45 15.43
CA ILE A 118 5.06 -3.78 16.67
C ILE A 118 5.29 -2.29 16.40
N CYS A 119 4.74 -1.42 17.24
CA CYS A 119 4.99 0.03 17.17
C CYS A 119 6.46 0.34 17.53
N PRO A 120 7.26 0.94 16.64
CA PRO A 120 8.59 1.42 16.98
C PRO A 120 8.52 2.57 18.00
N VAL A 121 9.42 2.57 18.98
CA VAL A 121 9.54 3.65 19.99
C VAL A 121 10.07 4.97 19.43
N GLU A 122 10.67 4.91 18.25
CA GLU A 122 11.34 6.04 17.58
C GLU A 122 10.43 6.79 16.59
N LEU A 123 9.16 6.38 16.46
CA LEU A 123 8.18 7.11 15.66
C LEU A 123 7.86 8.47 16.30
N ASN A 124 7.70 9.49 15.46
CA ASN A 124 7.15 10.77 15.92
C ASN A 124 5.63 10.67 16.18
N GLN A 125 5.00 11.75 16.61
CA GLN A 125 3.57 11.73 16.97
C GLN A 125 2.64 11.42 15.78
N GLU A 126 2.91 11.99 14.60
CA GLU A 126 2.13 11.72 13.37
C GLU A 126 2.28 10.27 12.90
N GLU A 127 3.50 9.73 12.94
CA GLU A 127 3.80 8.35 12.60
C GLU A 127 3.15 7.38 13.60
N ALA A 128 3.22 7.68 14.90
CA ALA A 128 2.62 6.86 15.95
C ALA A 128 1.09 6.81 15.86
N ILE A 129 0.43 7.96 15.61
CA ILE A 129 -1.03 7.98 15.46
C ILE A 129 -1.48 7.24 14.19
N ALA A 130 -0.68 7.29 13.11
CA ALA A 130 -0.93 6.49 11.92
C ALA A 130 -0.83 4.98 12.18
N TYR A 131 0.18 4.54 12.94
CA TYR A 131 0.27 3.14 13.40
C TYR A 131 -0.97 2.72 14.19
N GLU A 132 -1.41 3.54 15.15
CA GLU A 132 -2.54 3.22 16.02
C GLU A 132 -3.86 3.08 15.24
N ILE A 133 -4.15 4.05 14.37
CA ILE A 133 -5.35 4.03 13.51
C ILE A 133 -5.29 2.85 12.55
N ALA A 134 -4.17 2.63 11.86
CA ALA A 134 -4.01 1.53 10.92
C ALA A 134 -4.15 0.16 11.62
N SER A 135 -3.51 -0.01 12.78
CA SER A 135 -3.58 -1.24 13.59
C SER A 135 -5.00 -1.53 14.08
N THR A 136 -5.75 -0.48 14.45
CA THR A 136 -7.14 -0.60 14.91
C THR A 136 -8.07 -1.02 13.78
N LEU A 137 -8.02 -0.30 12.66
CA LEU A 137 -8.86 -0.56 11.49
C LEU A 137 -8.53 -1.90 10.82
N ALA A 138 -7.25 -2.27 10.72
CA ALA A 138 -6.83 -3.55 10.15
C ALA A 138 -7.34 -4.76 10.97
N LYS A 139 -7.66 -4.56 12.26
CA LYS A 139 -8.29 -5.57 13.14
C LYS A 139 -9.82 -5.54 13.07
N GLY A 140 -10.41 -4.75 12.17
CA GLY A 140 -11.85 -4.60 12.03
C GLY A 140 -12.50 -3.88 13.22
N ARG A 141 -11.77 -3.01 13.91
CA ARG A 141 -12.26 -2.27 15.08
C ARG A 141 -12.55 -0.82 14.75
N ILE A 142 -13.39 -0.21 15.58
CA ILE A 142 -13.71 1.23 15.52
C ILE A 142 -12.53 2.01 16.11
N VAL A 143 -12.13 3.10 15.45
CA VAL A 143 -11.12 4.03 15.96
C VAL A 143 -11.69 4.74 17.20
N PRO A 144 -11.02 4.69 18.37
CA PRO A 144 -11.48 5.41 19.56
C PRO A 144 -11.50 6.92 19.34
N ASP A 145 -12.47 7.62 19.94
CA ASP A 145 -12.60 9.08 19.84
C ASP A 145 -11.32 9.82 20.25
N SER A 146 -10.61 9.33 21.27
CA SER A 146 -9.33 9.91 21.70
C SER A 146 -8.28 9.89 20.59
N SER A 147 -8.19 8.77 19.86
CA SER A 147 -7.23 8.58 18.78
C SER A 147 -7.64 9.38 17.54
N TYR A 148 -8.94 9.43 17.24
CA TYR A 148 -9.48 10.24 16.15
C TYR A 148 -9.22 11.74 16.39
N ASN A 149 -9.50 12.24 17.60
CA ASN A 149 -9.29 13.64 17.95
C ASN A 149 -7.80 14.02 17.91
N LEU A 150 -6.92 13.17 18.46
CA LEU A 150 -5.48 13.39 18.36
C LEU A 150 -5.00 13.39 16.90
N ALA A 151 -5.54 12.50 16.06
CA ALA A 151 -5.20 12.49 14.65
C ALA A 151 -5.68 13.75 13.92
N GLN A 152 -6.85 14.29 14.28
CA GLN A 152 -7.31 15.58 13.74
C GLN A 152 -6.38 16.73 14.16
N ASP A 153 -5.92 16.76 15.40
CA ASP A 153 -4.99 17.79 15.88
C ASP A 153 -3.64 17.73 15.14
N LEU A 154 -3.19 16.52 14.79
CA LEU A 154 -1.89 16.30 14.15
C LEU A 154 -1.92 16.39 12.62
N LEU A 155 -2.97 15.87 11.98
CA LEU A 155 -3.03 15.68 10.53
C LEU A 155 -4.11 16.54 9.85
N GLY A 156 -5.01 17.16 10.63
CA GLY A 156 -6.19 17.84 10.13
C GLY A 156 -7.27 16.88 9.61
N GLU A 157 -8.44 17.42 9.29
CA GLU A 157 -9.60 16.66 8.81
C GLU A 157 -9.28 15.87 7.52
N GLU A 158 -8.70 16.55 6.52
CA GLU A 158 -8.35 15.91 5.24
C GLU A 158 -7.28 14.83 5.42
N GLY A 159 -6.32 15.03 6.34
CA GLY A 159 -5.25 14.07 6.58
C GLY A 159 -5.74 12.80 7.28
N VAL A 160 -6.69 12.94 8.20
CA VAL A 160 -7.39 11.80 8.83
C VAL A 160 -8.20 11.03 7.79
N ALA A 161 -8.92 11.73 6.91
CA ALA A 161 -9.66 11.10 5.82
C ALA A 161 -8.72 10.32 4.90
N GLU A 162 -7.63 10.94 4.44
CA GLU A 162 -6.59 10.28 3.62
C GLU A 162 -6.07 9.01 4.31
N LEU A 163 -5.70 9.08 5.59
CA LEU A 163 -5.18 7.95 6.35
C LEU A 163 -6.19 6.78 6.42
N ILE A 164 -7.46 7.06 6.67
CA ILE A 164 -8.50 6.02 6.75
C ILE A 164 -8.70 5.34 5.39
N PHE A 165 -8.81 6.12 4.31
CA PHE A 165 -8.94 5.55 2.96
C PHE A 165 -7.68 4.79 2.53
N LEU A 166 -6.49 5.26 2.93
CA LEU A 166 -5.22 4.58 2.70
C LEU A 166 -5.20 3.21 3.36
N VAL A 167 -5.62 3.12 4.63
CA VAL A 167 -5.73 1.83 5.34
C VAL A 167 -6.69 0.88 4.63
N GLY A 168 -7.85 1.38 4.18
CA GLY A 168 -8.81 0.57 3.39
C GLY A 168 -8.23 0.08 2.06
N ALA A 169 -7.50 0.93 1.35
CA ALA A 169 -6.86 0.58 0.09
C ALA A 169 -5.80 -0.51 0.27
N TYR A 170 -4.95 -0.39 1.29
CA TYR A 170 -3.93 -1.42 1.54
C TYR A 170 -4.51 -2.70 2.13
N ALA A 171 -5.62 -2.64 2.88
CA ALA A 171 -6.35 -3.85 3.28
C ALA A 171 -6.91 -4.60 2.06
N LEU A 172 -7.44 -3.88 1.07
CA LEU A 172 -7.86 -4.45 -0.22
C LEU A 172 -6.68 -5.09 -0.95
N LEU A 173 -5.55 -4.39 -1.08
CA LEU A 173 -4.35 -4.91 -1.74
C LEU A 173 -3.80 -6.15 -1.04
N ALA A 174 -3.63 -6.09 0.28
CA ALA A 174 -3.22 -7.21 1.11
C ALA A 174 -4.13 -8.43 0.92
N THR A 175 -5.45 -8.22 0.88
CA THR A 175 -6.44 -9.28 0.63
C THR A 175 -6.27 -9.89 -0.75
N VAL A 176 -6.11 -9.08 -1.79
CA VAL A 176 -5.89 -9.56 -3.17
C VAL A 176 -4.58 -10.34 -3.27
N LEU A 177 -3.48 -9.80 -2.72
CA LEU A 177 -2.17 -10.43 -2.71
C LEU A 177 -2.21 -11.80 -2.03
N ASN A 178 -2.79 -11.89 -0.83
CA ASN A 178 -2.93 -13.15 -0.10
C ASN A 178 -3.88 -14.12 -0.79
N GLY A 179 -5.03 -13.64 -1.26
CA GLY A 179 -6.04 -14.45 -1.94
C GLY A 179 -5.48 -15.15 -3.18
N PHE A 180 -4.63 -14.46 -3.95
CA PHE A 180 -3.96 -15.01 -5.12
C PHE A 180 -2.57 -15.60 -4.85
N ASP A 181 -2.14 -15.70 -3.59
CA ASP A 181 -0.83 -16.25 -3.20
C ASP A 181 0.32 -15.58 -3.97
N VAL A 182 0.29 -14.26 -3.98
CA VAL A 182 1.35 -13.43 -4.57
C VAL A 182 2.54 -13.37 -3.62
N ILE A 183 3.67 -13.87 -4.10
CA ILE A 183 4.94 -13.90 -3.37
C ILE A 183 5.93 -12.92 -4.01
N SER A 184 6.79 -12.34 -3.15
CA SER A 184 7.90 -11.45 -3.51
C SER A 184 8.90 -12.11 -4.44
#